data_AF-A0A950PMV3-F1
#
_entry.id   AF-A0A950PMV3-F1
#
_cell.length_a   1.000
_cell.length_b   1.000
_cell.length_c   1.000
_cell.angle_alpha   90.00
_cell.angle_beta   90.00
_cell.angle_gamma   90.00
#
_symmetry.space_group_name_H-M   'P 1'
#
loop_
_entity.id
_entity.type
_entity.pdbx_description
1 polymer ?
#
loop_
_entity_poly.entity_id
_entity_poly.type
_entity_poly.pdbx_seq_one_letter_code
_entity_poly.pdbx_strand_id
1 'polypeptide(L)'
;MLRRIVPLVVAASLLAGAVAPAPVRAMSTQSEIALGQAEDQQIVASTVIETDPLLNAYVQGVTGNLWNQVERKDVPYSVKILKDSQINSFATMGGFVYVNEGLIDFVQSDDELASVLGHETGHIERRHVLTSYSKAEILNILFG
;
A
#
# COMPACT_ATOMS: atom_id res chain seq x y z
N MET A 1 29.68 38.05 -7.07
CA MET A 1 28.21 38.14 -7.18
C MET A 1 27.74 37.10 -8.18
N LEU A 2 27.15 35.98 -7.73
CA LEU A 2 26.25 35.16 -8.55
C LEU A 2 25.29 34.41 -7.59
N ARG A 3 24.04 34.29 -8.03
CA ARG A 3 22.80 34.22 -7.22
C ARG A 3 22.53 32.86 -6.57
N ARG A 4 21.92 32.89 -5.37
CA ARG A 4 21.20 31.77 -4.72
C ARG A 4 19.91 31.47 -5.49
N ILE A 5 19.55 30.21 -5.73
CA ILE A 5 18.15 29.75 -5.82
C ILE A 5 18.04 28.33 -5.25
N VAL A 6 17.11 28.17 -4.31
CA VAL A 6 16.69 26.99 -3.53
C VAL A 6 15.87 26.03 -4.41
N PRO A 7 15.85 24.70 -4.19
CA PRO A 7 14.97 23.80 -4.93
C PRO A 7 13.53 23.93 -4.39
N LEU A 8 12.56 24.20 -5.27
CA LEU A 8 11.13 24.21 -4.93
C LEU A 8 10.39 23.09 -5.67
N VAL A 9 10.09 22.03 -4.92
CA VAL A 9 8.84 21.25 -4.84
C VAL A 9 7.82 21.31 -6.00
N VAL A 10 7.53 20.10 -6.52
CA VAL A 10 6.26 19.49 -7.01
C VAL A 10 5.40 20.25 -8.03
N ALA A 11 5.17 19.56 -9.16
CA ALA A 11 3.90 19.62 -9.87
C ALA A 11 3.53 18.22 -10.41
N ALA A 12 2.55 17.60 -9.76
CA ALA A 12 1.76 16.53 -10.35
C ALA A 12 1.05 17.06 -11.60
N SER A 13 1.01 16.27 -12.68
CA SER A 13 0.14 16.54 -13.83
C SER A 13 -0.37 15.20 -14.37
N LEU A 14 -1.60 14.86 -13.96
CA LEU A 14 -2.45 13.90 -14.64
C LEU A 14 -2.65 14.35 -16.09
N LEU A 15 -2.52 13.43 -17.06
CA LEU A 15 -3.32 13.36 -18.29
C LEU A 15 -2.83 12.19 -19.15
N ALA A 16 -3.28 10.99 -18.81
CA ALA A 16 -3.49 9.96 -19.82
C ALA A 16 -4.70 9.17 -19.40
N GLY A 17 -5.83 9.42 -20.06
CA GLY A 17 -6.95 8.50 -20.08
C GLY A 17 -6.48 7.20 -20.74
N ALA A 18 -5.78 6.37 -19.98
CA ALA A 18 -5.48 5.01 -20.38
C ALA A 18 -6.67 4.17 -19.90
N VAL A 19 -7.53 3.79 -20.85
CA VAL A 19 -8.35 2.58 -20.70
C VAL A 19 -7.41 1.51 -20.14
N ALA A 20 -7.63 1.10 -18.89
CA ALA A 20 -6.85 0.02 -18.33
C ALA A 20 -6.99 -1.18 -19.28
N PRO A 21 -5.89 -1.81 -19.74
CA PRO A 21 -5.99 -2.93 -20.65
C PRO A 21 -6.87 -4.00 -20.00
N ALA A 22 -7.77 -4.60 -20.78
CA ALA A 22 -8.72 -5.64 -20.39
C ALA A 22 -8.23 -6.71 -19.37
N PRO A 23 -6.96 -7.15 -19.33
CA PRO A 23 -6.46 -8.08 -18.30
C PRO A 23 -6.65 -7.62 -16.85
N VAL A 24 -6.64 -6.32 -16.55
CA VAL A 24 -6.81 -5.78 -15.18
C VAL A 24 -8.17 -6.15 -14.58
N ARG A 25 -9.21 -6.27 -15.41
CA ARG A 25 -10.56 -6.67 -14.98
C ARG A 25 -10.79 -8.18 -14.92
N ALA A 26 -9.89 -8.97 -15.49
CA ALA A 26 -10.08 -10.42 -15.63
C ALA A 26 -9.48 -11.22 -14.47
N MET A 27 -8.59 -10.63 -13.66
CA MET A 27 -8.03 -11.34 -12.51
C MET A 27 -9.07 -11.53 -11.41
N SER A 28 -9.27 -12.78 -11.00
CA SER A 28 -10.12 -13.14 -9.87
C SER A 28 -9.54 -12.61 -8.56
N THR A 29 -10.37 -12.30 -7.57
CA THR A 29 -9.88 -11.90 -6.23
C THR A 29 -8.97 -12.99 -5.64
N GLN A 30 -9.27 -14.27 -5.86
CA GLN A 30 -8.45 -15.37 -5.36
C GLN A 30 -7.02 -15.36 -5.95
N SER A 31 -6.90 -15.05 -7.25
CA SER A 31 -5.60 -14.90 -7.91
C SER A 31 -4.86 -13.65 -7.40
N GLU A 32 -5.57 -12.54 -7.20
CA GLU A 32 -5.02 -11.32 -6.61
C GLU A 32 -4.45 -11.59 -5.21
N ILE A 33 -5.17 -12.33 -4.36
CA ILE A 33 -4.71 -12.74 -3.03
C ILE A 33 -3.48 -13.63 -3.11
N ALA A 34 -3.46 -14.62 -4.02
CA ALA A 34 -2.33 -15.52 -4.16
C ALA A 34 -1.04 -14.80 -4.58
N LEU A 35 -1.15 -13.81 -5.49
CA LEU A 35 -0.03 -12.96 -5.86
C LEU A 35 0.42 -12.07 -4.69
N GLY A 36 -0.53 -11.48 -3.97
CA GLY A 36 -0.26 -10.69 -2.76
C GLY A 36 0.48 -11.51 -1.69
N GLN A 37 0.11 -12.78 -1.50
CA GLN A 37 0.79 -13.69 -0.57
C GLN A 37 2.23 -13.98 -0.98
N ALA A 38 2.49 -14.14 -2.28
CA ALA A 38 3.85 -14.34 -2.79
C ALA A 38 4.71 -13.07 -2.59
N GLU A 39 4.13 -11.88 -2.81
CA GLU A 39 4.79 -10.60 -2.56
C GLU A 39 5.04 -10.39 -1.06
N ASP A 40 4.08 -10.73 -0.20
CA ASP A 40 4.24 -10.66 1.26
C ASP A 40 5.40 -11.51 1.75
N GLN A 41 5.57 -12.73 1.22
CA GLN A 41 6.70 -13.58 1.55
C GLN A 41 8.04 -12.94 1.18
N GLN A 42 8.11 -12.24 0.05
CA GLN A 42 9.33 -11.54 -0.38
C GLN A 42 9.62 -10.31 0.51
N ILE A 43 8.59 -9.53 0.86
CA ILE A 43 8.72 -8.37 1.75
C ILE A 43 9.17 -8.82 3.14
N VAL A 44 8.50 -9.81 3.73
CA VAL A 44 8.84 -10.34 5.06
C VAL A 44 10.26 -10.93 5.07
N ALA A 45 10.71 -11.56 3.99
CA ALA A 45 12.07 -12.09 3.89
C ALA A 45 13.16 -11.00 3.76
N SER A 46 12.80 -9.80 3.32
CA SER A 46 13.73 -8.70 3.05
C SER A 46 13.64 -7.55 4.07
N THR A 47 12.75 -7.65 5.06
CA THR A 47 12.50 -6.62 6.07
C THR A 47 12.53 -7.21 7.48
N VAL A 48 12.65 -6.34 8.48
CA VAL A 48 12.50 -6.72 9.89
C VAL A 48 11.08 -6.37 10.31
N ILE A 49 10.30 -7.40 10.68
CA ILE A 49 8.94 -7.22 11.20
C ILE A 49 9.00 -6.85 12.68
N GLU A 50 8.24 -5.84 13.08
CA GLU A 50 8.08 -5.49 14.49
C GLU A 50 7.11 -6.48 15.17
N THR A 51 7.52 -7.00 16.33
CA THR A 51 6.89 -8.15 17.00
C THR A 51 6.31 -7.79 18.37
N ASP A 52 6.44 -6.55 18.83
CA ASP A 52 5.81 -6.07 20.05
C ASP A 52 4.29 -6.30 19.98
N PRO A 53 3.73 -7.15 20.87
CA PRO A 53 2.31 -7.47 20.85
C PRO A 53 1.42 -6.27 21.16
N LEU A 54 1.88 -5.30 21.95
CA LEU A 54 1.10 -4.11 22.29
C LEU A 54 0.98 -3.18 21.09
N LEU A 55 2.09 -2.94 20.40
CA LEU A 55 2.10 -2.10 19.22
C LEU A 55 1.30 -2.73 18.08
N ASN A 56 1.45 -4.04 17.86
CA ASN A 56 0.66 -4.77 16.88
C ASN A 56 -0.83 -4.75 17.19
N ALA A 57 -1.22 -4.94 18.46
CA ALA A 57 -2.63 -4.86 18.88
C ALA A 57 -3.20 -3.45 18.69
N TYR A 58 -2.43 -2.40 18.97
CA TYR A 58 -2.80 -1.01 18.74
C TYR A 58 -3.12 -0.74 17.27
N VAL A 59 -2.18 -1.04 16.37
CA VAL A 59 -2.37 -0.82 14.92
C VAL A 59 -3.52 -1.67 14.37
N GLN A 60 -3.65 -2.93 14.83
CA GLN A 60 -4.79 -3.78 14.46
C GLN A 60 -6.13 -3.23 14.95
N GLY A 61 -6.17 -2.58 16.12
CA GLY A 61 -7.36 -1.90 16.62
C GLY A 61 -7.80 -0.75 15.71
N VAL A 62 -6.84 0.07 15.27
CA VAL A 62 -7.07 1.18 14.35
C VAL A 62 -7.58 0.66 12.99
N THR A 63 -6.91 -0.33 12.40
CA THR A 63 -7.32 -0.88 11.09
C THR A 63 -8.59 -1.70 11.15
N GLY A 64 -8.85 -2.42 12.24
CA GLY A 64 -10.06 -3.25 12.39
C GLY A 64 -11.34 -2.43 12.27
N ASN A 65 -11.38 -1.24 12.89
CA ASN A 65 -12.51 -0.31 12.75
C ASN A 65 -12.72 0.14 11.30
N LEU A 66 -11.61 0.36 10.57
CA LEU A 66 -11.63 0.79 9.19
C LEU A 66 -12.10 -0.31 8.24
N TRP A 67 -11.58 -1.53 8.37
CA TRP A 67 -11.93 -2.66 7.50
C TRP A 67 -13.33 -3.21 7.76
N ASN A 68 -13.95 -2.88 8.89
CA ASN A 68 -15.39 -3.10 9.05
C ASN A 68 -16.23 -2.29 8.05
N GLN A 69 -15.72 -1.17 7.52
CA GLN A 69 -16.44 -0.27 6.62
C GLN A 69 -16.14 -0.49 5.13
N VAL A 70 -15.16 -1.31 4.75
CA VAL A 70 -14.80 -1.53 3.33
C VAL A 70 -15.86 -2.33 2.56
N GLU A 71 -15.92 -2.20 1.24
CA GLU A 71 -16.87 -2.91 0.39
C GLU A 71 -16.38 -4.31 0.00
N ARG A 72 -15.07 -4.50 -0.27
CA ARG A 72 -14.52 -5.81 -0.68
C ARG A 72 -14.33 -6.76 0.50
N LYS A 73 -15.43 -7.35 0.98
CA LYS A 73 -15.40 -8.34 2.07
C LYS A 73 -14.77 -9.68 1.66
N ASP A 74 -14.49 -9.90 0.38
CA ASP A 74 -13.82 -11.07 -0.16
C ASP A 74 -12.29 -11.01 -0.06
N VAL A 75 -11.73 -9.90 0.43
CA VAL A 75 -10.28 -9.70 0.63
C VAL A 75 -9.90 -9.85 2.11
N PRO A 76 -8.92 -10.69 2.46
CA PRO A 76 -8.45 -10.84 3.83
C PRO A 76 -7.43 -9.75 4.18
N TYR A 77 -7.93 -8.61 4.64
CA TYR A 77 -7.07 -7.49 5.04
C TYR A 77 -6.14 -7.85 6.21
N SER A 78 -4.88 -7.45 6.12
CA SER A 78 -3.88 -7.63 7.18
C SER A 78 -2.92 -6.44 7.21
N VAL A 79 -2.39 -6.17 8.40
CA VAL A 79 -1.40 -5.10 8.62
C VAL A 79 -0.17 -5.69 9.30
N LYS A 80 1.01 -5.35 8.79
CA LYS A 80 2.29 -5.66 9.43
C LYS A 80 3.06 -4.38 9.68
N ILE A 81 3.74 -4.33 10.83
CA ILE A 81 4.59 -3.21 11.20
C ILE A 81 6.02 -3.57 10.79
N LEU A 82 6.68 -2.66 10.06
CA LEU A 82 8.08 -2.79 9.67
C LEU A 82 8.94 -1.97 10.62
N LYS A 83 10.02 -2.58 11.10
CA LYS A 83 11.02 -1.95 11.96
C LYS A 83 11.92 -1.01 11.16
N ASP A 84 11.34 0.11 10.74
CA ASP A 84 11.95 1.12 9.89
C ASP A 84 11.54 2.51 10.40
N SER A 85 12.51 3.42 10.53
CA SER A 85 12.30 4.77 11.03
C SER A 85 11.80 5.76 9.96
N GLN A 86 11.68 5.33 8.71
CA GLN A 86 11.05 6.14 7.68
C GLN A 86 9.57 6.37 7.96
N ILE A 87 9.11 7.60 7.72
CA ILE A 87 7.68 7.97 7.79
C ILE A 87 7.02 7.47 6.51
N ASN A 88 6.60 6.20 6.51
CA ASN A 88 6.03 5.55 5.33
C ASN A 88 5.00 4.47 5.68
N SER A 89 4.09 4.23 4.74
CA SER A 89 3.19 3.09 4.70
C SER A 89 2.87 2.77 3.25
N PHE A 90 2.53 1.52 2.96
CA PHE A 90 2.11 1.13 1.62
C PHE A 90 1.22 -0.12 1.68
N ALA A 91 0.40 -0.30 0.65
CA ALA A 91 -0.37 -1.52 0.44
C ALA A 91 0.12 -2.31 -0.78
N THR A 92 0.03 -3.63 -0.71
CA THR A 92 0.15 -4.51 -1.87
C THR A 92 -1.21 -5.12 -2.21
N MET A 93 -1.25 -5.86 -3.33
CA MET A 93 -2.49 -6.51 -3.77
C MET A 93 -2.94 -7.60 -2.78
N GLY A 94 -4.22 -7.94 -2.77
CA GLY A 94 -4.70 -9.06 -1.95
C GLY A 94 -4.91 -8.76 -0.46
N GLY A 95 -4.82 -7.49 -0.04
CA GLY A 95 -5.22 -7.06 1.31
C GLY A 95 -4.07 -6.79 2.28
N PHE A 96 -2.82 -6.83 1.84
CA PHE A 96 -1.67 -6.62 2.73
C PHE A 96 -1.31 -5.14 2.81
N VAL A 97 -1.28 -4.62 4.04
CA VAL A 97 -0.87 -3.26 4.37
C VAL A 97 0.38 -3.32 5.23
N TYR A 98 1.32 -2.43 4.98
CA TYR A 98 2.57 -2.29 5.74
C TYR A 98 2.68 -0.86 6.25
N VAL A 99 3.10 -0.74 7.50
CA VAL A 99 3.33 0.55 8.15
C VAL A 99 4.69 0.53 8.84
N ASN A 100 5.48 1.57 8.65
CA ASN A 100 6.78 1.69 9.30
C ASN A 100 6.62 2.25 10.72
N GLU A 101 7.44 1.81 11.68
CA GLU A 101 7.51 2.37 13.03
C GLU A 101 7.64 3.90 13.00
N GLY A 102 8.46 4.45 12.10
CA GLY A 102 8.65 5.88 11.96
C GLY A 102 7.37 6.67 11.63
N LEU A 103 6.41 6.08 10.92
CA LEU A 103 5.11 6.71 10.70
C LEU A 103 4.26 6.68 11.97
N ILE A 104 4.29 5.58 12.72
CA ILE A 104 3.54 5.43 13.97
C ILE A 104 4.06 6.42 15.03
N ASP A 105 5.37 6.64 15.10
CA ASP A 105 5.99 7.62 15.99
C ASP A 105 5.72 9.07 15.57
N PHE A 106 5.41 9.30 14.29
CA PHE A 106 5.22 10.64 13.72
C PHE A 106 3.79 11.17 13.91
N VAL A 107 2.78 10.31 13.79
CA VAL A 107 1.37 10.69 13.93
C VAL A 107 1.04 11.12 15.35
N GLN A 108 0.13 12.08 15.50
CA GLN A 108 -0.24 12.65 16.80
C GLN A 108 -1.55 12.10 17.35
N SER A 109 -2.27 11.31 16.56
CA SER A 109 -3.55 10.72 16.96
C SER A 109 -3.88 9.46 16.15
N ASP A 110 -4.77 8.64 16.70
CA ASP A 110 -5.31 7.45 16.04
C ASP A 110 -6.03 7.81 14.74
N ASP A 111 -6.66 8.99 14.67
CA ASP A 111 -7.36 9.48 13.48
C ASP A 111 -6.40 9.79 12.33
N GLU A 112 -5.20 10.33 12.63
CA GLU A 112 -4.16 10.55 11.62
C GLU A 112 -3.62 9.22 11.08
N LEU A 113 -3.36 8.26 11.96
CA LEU A 113 -2.95 6.92 11.55
C LEU A 113 -4.04 6.25 10.70
N ALA A 114 -5.29 6.31 11.14
CA ALA A 114 -6.45 5.77 10.42
C ALA A 114 -6.62 6.43 9.04
N SER A 115 -6.37 7.73 8.92
CA SER A 115 -6.44 8.45 7.64
C SER A 115 -5.41 7.92 6.65
N VAL A 116 -4.17 7.71 7.09
CA VAL A 116 -3.10 7.17 6.21
C VAL A 116 -3.39 5.72 5.83
N LEU A 117 -3.73 4.86 6.80
CA LEU A 117 -4.05 3.45 6.51
C LEU A 117 -5.34 3.30 5.69
N GLY A 118 -6.28 4.24 5.83
CA GLY A 118 -7.48 4.34 5.02
C GLY A 118 -7.19 4.72 3.57
N HIS A 119 -6.23 5.61 3.34
CA HIS A 119 -5.74 5.93 1.99
C HIS A 119 -5.20 4.67 1.29
N GLU A 120 -4.32 3.93 1.97
CA GLU A 120 -3.73 2.68 1.46
C GLU A 120 -4.80 1.60 1.23
N THR A 121 -5.75 1.45 2.17
CA THR A 121 -6.88 0.52 2.00
C THR A 121 -7.72 0.90 0.77
N GLY A 122 -7.90 2.20 0.50
CA GLY A 122 -8.59 2.69 -0.68
C GLY A 122 -7.90 2.32 -2.01
N HIS A 123 -6.58 2.09 -2.01
CA HIS A 123 -5.86 1.55 -3.16
C HIS A 123 -6.15 0.07 -3.40
N ILE A 124 -6.33 -0.71 -2.34
CA ILE A 124 -6.71 -2.13 -2.41
C ILE A 124 -8.15 -2.27 -2.92
N GLU A 125 -9.09 -1.50 -2.36
CA GLU A 125 -10.50 -1.48 -2.77
C GLU A 125 -10.66 -1.19 -4.27
N ARG A 126 -9.86 -0.25 -4.79
CA ARG A 126 -9.88 0.14 -6.21
C ARG A 126 -8.95 -0.67 -7.09
N ARG A 127 -8.25 -1.69 -6.55
CA ARG A 127 -7.28 -2.52 -7.28
C ARG A 127 -6.22 -1.69 -8.04
N HIS A 128 -5.78 -0.58 -7.46
CA HIS A 128 -4.78 0.28 -8.10
C HIS A 128 -3.43 -0.42 -8.26
N VAL A 129 -2.99 -1.18 -7.24
CA VAL A 129 -1.75 -1.95 -7.28
C VAL A 129 -1.76 -2.99 -8.40
N LEU A 130 -2.86 -3.75 -8.50
CA LEU A 130 -3.05 -4.73 -9.59
C LEU A 130 -3.01 -4.07 -10.97
N THR A 131 -3.62 -2.89 -11.11
CA THR A 131 -3.62 -2.12 -12.36
C THR A 131 -2.19 -1.74 -12.77
N SER A 132 -1.34 -1.35 -11.83
CA SER A 132 0.07 -1.02 -12.07
C SER A 132 0.89 -2.27 -12.40
N TYR A 133 0.66 -3.37 -11.68
CA TYR A 133 1.32 -4.66 -11.94
C TYR A 133 1.05 -5.17 -13.36
N SER A 134 -0.21 -5.23 -13.79
CA SER A 134 -0.55 -5.70 -15.14
C SER A 134 0.04 -4.83 -16.24
N LYS A 135 0.15 -3.51 -16.01
CA LYS A 135 0.83 -2.61 -16.97
C LYS A 135 2.31 -2.96 -17.10
N ALA A 136 2.99 -3.21 -15.99
CA ALA A 136 4.40 -3.60 -16.01
C ALA A 136 4.61 -4.96 -16.71
N GLU A 137 3.74 -5.94 -16.45
CA GLU A 137 3.80 -7.26 -17.09
C GLU A 137 3.59 -7.17 -18.61
N ILE A 138 2.60 -6.38 -19.06
CA ILE A 138 2.38 -6.13 -20.49
C ILE A 138 3.60 -5.48 -21.14
N LEU A 139 4.20 -4.48 -20.48
CA LEU A 139 5.42 -3.86 -20.99
C LEU A 139 6.58 -4.86 -21.09
N ASN A 140 6.71 -5.76 -20.10
CA ASN A 140 7.74 -6.80 -20.13
C ASN A 140 7.51 -7.81 -21.27
N ILE A 141 6.26 -8.20 -21.56
CA ILE A 141 5.95 -9.06 -22.72
C ILE A 141 6.24 -8.35 -24.05
N LEU A 142 6.00 -7.05 -24.13
CA LEU A 142 6.14 -6.27 -25.37
C LEU A 142 7.59 -5.86 -25.66
N PHE A 143 8.42 -5.69 -24.63
CA PHE A 143 9.77 -5.12 -24.75
C PHE A 143 10.88 -5.96 -24.10
N GLY A 144 10.54 -7.09 -23.46
CA GLY A 144 11.48 -8.04 -22.85
C GLY A 144 11.84 -9.20 -23.77
#